data_AF-A0A954G1P1-F1
#
_entry.id   AF-A0A954G1P1-F1
#
_cell.length_a   1.000
_cell.length_b   1.000
_cell.length_c   1.000
_cell.angle_alpha   90.00
_cell.angle_beta   90.00
_cell.angle_gamma   90.00
#
_symmetry.space_group_name_H-M   'P 1'
#
loop_
_entity.id
_entity.type
_entity.pdbx_description
1 polymer ?
#
loop_
_entity_poly.entity_id
_entity_poly.type
_entity_poly.pdbx_seq_one_letter_code
_entity_poly.pdbx_strand_id
1 'polypeptide(L)'
;MLLKRISDQHCLLALLCLFLLAGCENKTPQPASPTSNATVSENSSTQQNTAQSPAEKQHSNSTPVNPAVTKSENPTAATPKTASSPKTTVTQSTPKPLFKDWPTPALAIVLTGERHGYLEPCGCTQNQTGGVSLLANLFQQIEDRNWPVTAFDLGGLVKRNRRQSQIKYETILAAMKDMKYAGVGLGPQELRFGADIFLQLHNPEPKSPNTTPTFLAANILILD
;
A
#
# COMPACT_ATOMS: atom_id res chain seq x y z
N MET A 1 5.25 -70.61 14.08
CA MET A 1 5.38 -69.99 12.73
C MET A 1 5.17 -68.46 12.70
N LEU A 2 4.48 -67.83 13.66
CA LEU A 2 4.17 -66.39 13.60
C LEU A 2 5.37 -65.43 13.75
N LEU A 3 6.41 -65.77 14.53
CA LEU A 3 7.56 -64.87 14.76
C LEU A 3 8.39 -64.53 13.51
N LYS A 4 8.49 -65.44 12.52
CA LYS A 4 9.29 -65.18 11.32
C LYS A 4 8.68 -64.09 10.43
N ARG A 5 7.35 -64.01 10.38
CA ARG A 5 6.59 -63.10 9.49
C ARG A 5 6.76 -61.63 9.86
N ILE A 6 7.02 -61.33 11.14
CA ILE A 6 7.23 -59.97 11.66
C ILE A 6 8.63 -59.46 11.27
N SER A 7 9.64 -60.34 11.28
CA SER A 7 11.01 -59.98 10.88
C SER A 7 11.10 -59.57 9.41
N ASP A 8 10.42 -60.29 8.52
CA ASP A 8 10.41 -59.98 7.08
C ASP A 8 9.69 -58.67 6.76
N GLN A 9 8.60 -58.34 7.49
CA GLN A 9 7.89 -57.05 7.30
C GLN A 9 8.72 -55.85 7.74
N HIS A 10 9.48 -55.95 8.84
CA HIS A 10 10.39 -54.86 9.25
C HIS A 10 11.57 -54.70 8.28
N CYS A 11 12.08 -55.79 7.70
CA CYS A 11 13.11 -55.74 6.66
C CYS A 11 12.61 -55.05 5.38
N LEU A 12 11.37 -55.35 4.93
CA LEU A 12 10.76 -54.66 3.80
C LEU A 12 10.53 -53.16 4.05
N LEU A 13 10.04 -52.78 5.24
CA LEU A 13 9.82 -51.36 5.57
C LEU A 13 11.14 -50.58 5.63
N ALA A 14 12.20 -51.18 6.19
CA ALA A 14 13.52 -50.56 6.23
C ALA A 14 14.10 -50.33 4.83
N LEU A 15 13.91 -51.28 3.91
CA LEU A 15 14.32 -51.12 2.51
C LEU A 15 13.53 -50.00 1.81
N LEU A 16 12.22 -49.91 2.04
CA LEU A 16 11.36 -48.89 1.43
C LEU A 16 11.74 -47.47 1.89
N CYS A 17 12.09 -47.29 3.17
CA CYS A 17 12.56 -46.01 3.71
C CYS A 17 13.92 -45.59 3.14
N LEU A 18 14.79 -46.52 2.73
CA LEU A 18 16.08 -46.19 2.12
C LEU A 18 15.94 -45.64 0.70
N PHE A 19 14.94 -46.10 -0.06
CA PHE A 19 14.66 -45.61 -1.42
C PHE A 19 13.99 -44.22 -1.47
N LEU A 20 13.39 -43.75 -0.37
CA LEU A 20 12.74 -42.44 -0.30
C LEU A 20 13.70 -41.26 -0.01
N LEU A 21 14.98 -41.55 0.25
CA LEU A 21 16.02 -40.54 0.53
C LEU A 21 17.08 -40.41 -0.58
N ALA A 22 16.88 -41.05 -1.74
CA ALA A 22 17.83 -41.03 -2.85
C ALA A 22 17.14 -40.97 -4.23
N GLY A 23 16.94 -39.74 -4.74
CA GLY A 23 16.51 -39.45 -6.12
C GLY A 23 15.30 -38.50 -6.21
N CYS A 24 15.22 -37.53 -7.13
CA CYS A 24 16.09 -37.24 -8.27
C CYS A 24 16.31 -35.72 -8.45
N GLU A 25 17.57 -35.31 -8.55
CA GLU A 25 17.95 -33.99 -9.08
C GLU A 25 18.22 -34.14 -10.58
N ASN A 26 17.29 -33.70 -11.42
CA ASN A 26 17.40 -33.85 -12.87
C ASN A 26 18.22 -32.70 -13.50
N LYS A 27 19.53 -32.93 -13.66
CA LYS A 27 20.40 -32.11 -14.53
C LYS A 27 20.83 -32.93 -15.75
N THR A 28 20.08 -32.80 -16.85
CA THR A 28 20.47 -33.37 -18.15
C THR A 28 21.01 -32.26 -19.07
N PRO A 29 22.25 -32.36 -19.59
CA PRO A 29 22.77 -31.42 -20.57
C PRO A 29 22.14 -31.67 -21.95
N GLN A 30 21.80 -30.60 -22.67
CA GLN A 30 21.39 -30.67 -24.07
C GLN A 30 22.63 -30.74 -24.98
N PRO A 31 22.71 -31.68 -25.96
CA PRO A 31 23.82 -31.75 -26.90
C PRO A 31 23.75 -30.63 -27.96
N ALA A 32 24.92 -30.24 -28.48
CA ALA A 32 25.07 -29.16 -29.45
C ALA A 32 25.51 -29.66 -30.84
N SER A 33 25.35 -28.78 -31.84
CA SER A 33 25.89 -28.78 -33.23
C SER A 33 24.91 -29.20 -34.34
N PRO A 34 25.07 -28.73 -35.61
CA PRO A 34 26.07 -27.78 -36.13
C PRO A 34 25.51 -26.52 -36.82
N THR A 35 26.43 -25.65 -37.21
CA THR A 35 26.28 -24.35 -37.91
C THR A 35 25.60 -24.38 -39.28
N SER A 36 24.95 -23.27 -39.66
CA SER A 36 24.80 -22.85 -41.06
C SER A 36 24.83 -21.32 -41.17
N ASN A 37 25.82 -20.76 -41.87
CA ASN A 37 25.91 -19.32 -42.15
C ASN A 37 25.06 -18.97 -43.37
N ALA A 38 24.37 -17.84 -43.33
CA ALA A 38 23.94 -17.11 -44.52
C ALA A 38 23.86 -15.60 -44.24
N THR A 39 24.84 -14.85 -44.74
CA THR A 39 24.87 -13.38 -44.74
C THR A 39 24.15 -12.84 -45.97
N VAL A 40 23.19 -11.91 -45.81
CA VAL A 40 22.89 -10.86 -46.80
C VAL A 40 22.53 -9.56 -46.05
N SER A 41 22.93 -8.43 -46.63
CA SER A 41 23.01 -7.09 -46.02
C SER A 41 21.75 -6.22 -46.12
N GLU A 42 21.84 -5.05 -45.46
CA GLU A 42 21.15 -3.77 -45.77
C GLU A 42 19.62 -3.69 -45.50
N ASN A 43 19.06 -2.53 -45.14
CA ASN A 43 19.51 -1.16 -45.43
C ASN A 43 19.33 -0.16 -44.25
N SER A 44 20.02 0.97 -44.34
CA SER A 44 20.06 2.07 -43.34
C SER A 44 18.96 3.11 -43.54
N SER A 45 18.61 3.85 -42.48
CA SER A 45 18.05 5.20 -42.62
C SER A 45 18.47 6.12 -41.47
N THR A 46 19.36 7.06 -41.79
CA THR A 46 19.89 8.09 -40.88
C THR A 46 19.13 9.41 -41.12
N GLN A 47 18.57 10.02 -40.07
CA GLN A 47 18.41 11.48 -39.94
C GLN A 47 18.64 11.83 -38.47
N GLN A 48 19.83 12.32 -38.10
CA GLN A 48 20.17 13.76 -38.05
C GLN A 48 19.17 14.61 -37.26
N ASN A 49 19.59 15.03 -36.07
CA ASN A 49 19.05 16.21 -35.39
C ASN A 49 20.23 17.04 -34.89
N THR A 50 20.35 18.27 -35.38
CA THR A 50 21.47 19.17 -35.09
C THR A 50 20.98 20.42 -34.37
N ALA A 51 21.43 20.54 -33.12
CA ALA A 51 21.79 21.77 -32.39
C ALA A 51 20.78 22.92 -32.12
N GLN A 52 20.84 23.32 -30.85
CA GLN A 52 20.96 24.69 -30.32
C GLN A 52 19.73 25.59 -30.04
N SER A 53 19.71 26.00 -28.77
CA SER A 53 19.11 27.23 -28.23
C SER A 53 19.92 28.47 -28.66
N PRO A 54 19.27 29.64 -28.78
CA PRO A 54 19.78 30.79 -28.02
C PRO A 54 18.70 31.68 -27.37
N ALA A 55 19.15 32.67 -26.60
CA ALA A 55 18.36 33.46 -25.65
C ALA A 55 17.76 34.78 -26.16
N GLU A 56 16.67 35.19 -25.50
CA GLU A 56 16.31 36.53 -24.99
C GLU A 56 16.80 37.83 -25.69
N LYS A 57 15.84 38.71 -26.07
CA LYS A 57 16.00 40.18 -26.11
C LYS A 57 14.64 40.93 -26.17
N GLN A 58 14.60 42.17 -25.66
CA GLN A 58 13.41 43.02 -25.49
C GLN A 58 13.39 44.25 -26.43
N HIS A 59 12.20 44.72 -26.87
CA HIS A 59 11.73 46.13 -26.89
C HIS A 59 10.31 46.21 -27.55
N SER A 60 9.28 46.82 -26.94
CA SER A 60 8.89 48.27 -26.99
C SER A 60 8.32 48.72 -28.36
N ASN A 61 7.25 49.53 -28.50
CA ASN A 61 6.27 50.16 -27.60
C ASN A 61 5.13 50.78 -28.46
N SER A 62 3.95 51.10 -27.88
CA SER A 62 3.15 52.35 -28.10
C SER A 62 1.61 52.20 -27.94
N THR A 63 1.01 53.23 -27.34
CA THR A 63 -0.43 53.42 -27.04
C THR A 63 -0.84 54.83 -27.53
N PRO A 64 -2.15 55.12 -27.67
CA PRO A 64 -2.69 56.38 -27.11
C PRO A 64 -4.02 56.14 -26.34
N VAL A 65 -4.18 56.48 -25.05
CA VAL A 65 -4.33 57.80 -24.38
C VAL A 65 -5.79 58.34 -24.35
N ASN A 66 -6.46 58.07 -23.21
CA ASN A 66 -7.15 58.95 -22.21
C ASN A 66 -7.89 60.27 -22.63
N PRO A 67 -8.83 60.80 -21.81
CA PRO A 67 -8.41 61.74 -20.73
C PRO A 67 -9.24 61.83 -19.41
N ALA A 68 -8.50 61.98 -18.28
CA ALA A 68 -8.72 62.87 -17.10
C ALA A 68 -9.99 62.72 -16.19
N VAL A 69 -10.05 63.14 -14.91
CA VAL A 69 -9.40 64.25 -14.14
C VAL A 69 -8.91 63.81 -12.72
N THR A 70 -8.29 64.69 -11.89
CA THR A 70 -7.36 64.35 -10.76
C THR A 70 -7.52 65.23 -9.47
N LYS A 71 -7.37 64.66 -8.25
CA LYS A 71 -6.89 65.33 -6.98
C LYS A 71 -6.63 64.32 -5.82
N SER A 72 -5.39 64.10 -5.33
CA SER A 72 -4.57 64.82 -4.32
C SER A 72 -5.20 64.94 -2.90
N GLU A 73 -4.70 64.27 -1.83
CA GLU A 73 -3.47 64.50 -0.99
C GLU A 73 -3.62 65.64 0.05
N ASN A 74 -3.17 65.62 1.33
CA ASN A 74 -2.29 64.73 2.14
C ASN A 74 -2.67 64.73 3.69
N PRO A 75 -1.80 64.66 4.75
CA PRO A 75 -1.86 63.62 5.81
C PRO A 75 -2.20 64.07 7.26
N THR A 76 -2.48 63.12 8.16
CA THR A 76 -2.23 63.21 9.63
C THR A 76 -2.10 61.81 10.26
N ALA A 77 -1.22 61.66 11.26
CA ALA A 77 -0.84 60.38 11.85
C ALA A 77 -1.86 59.80 12.87
N ALA A 78 -2.02 58.48 12.88
CA ALA A 78 -2.56 57.72 14.01
C ALA A 78 -2.00 56.28 14.06
N THR A 79 -1.53 55.86 15.23
CA THR A 79 -0.82 54.59 15.48
C THR A 79 -1.73 53.36 15.40
N PRO A 80 -1.36 52.29 14.66
CA PRO A 80 -1.99 50.97 14.83
C PRO A 80 -1.50 50.33 16.12
N LYS A 81 -2.43 50.03 17.03
CA LYS A 81 -2.13 49.45 18.35
C LYS A 81 -1.64 48.01 18.20
N THR A 82 -0.54 47.67 18.88
CA THR A 82 -0.10 46.28 19.07
C THR A 82 -1.11 45.52 19.92
N ALA A 83 -2.09 44.88 19.26
CA ALA A 83 -3.01 43.95 19.90
C ALA A 83 -2.28 42.62 20.17
N SER A 84 -1.48 42.58 21.23
CA SER A 84 -0.91 41.35 21.75
C SER A 84 -2.03 40.46 22.27
N SER A 85 -2.52 39.56 21.41
CA SER A 85 -3.45 38.52 21.82
C SER A 85 -2.72 37.56 22.76
N PRO A 86 -3.27 37.21 23.93
CA PRO A 86 -2.62 36.28 24.84
C PRO A 86 -2.38 34.95 24.13
N LYS A 87 -1.12 34.58 23.96
CA LYS A 87 -0.73 33.25 23.47
C LYS A 87 -1.24 32.25 24.49
N THR A 88 -2.38 31.62 24.20
CA THR A 88 -2.93 30.55 25.03
C THR A 88 -1.93 29.41 25.02
N THR A 89 -1.20 29.26 26.12
CA THR A 89 -0.28 28.14 26.32
C THR A 89 -1.12 26.88 26.37
N VAL A 90 -1.17 26.15 25.25
CA VAL A 90 -1.73 24.80 25.21
C VAL A 90 -0.80 23.91 26.03
N THR A 91 -1.16 23.68 27.29
CA THR A 91 -0.48 22.71 28.15
C THR A 91 -0.67 21.33 27.52
N GLN A 92 0.37 20.85 26.84
CA GLN A 92 0.43 19.52 26.25
C GLN A 92 0.46 18.47 27.37
N SER A 93 -0.70 17.99 27.80
CA SER A 93 -0.80 16.81 28.66
C SER A 93 -0.39 15.57 27.87
N THR A 94 0.59 14.82 28.36
CA THR A 94 0.97 13.52 27.76
C THR A 94 -0.22 12.56 27.77
N PRO A 95 -0.49 11.81 26.68
CA PRO A 95 -1.59 10.85 26.64
C PRO A 95 -1.43 9.77 27.71
N LYS A 96 -2.49 9.45 28.44
CA LYS A 96 -2.51 8.31 29.36
C LYS A 96 -2.32 7.01 28.54
N PRO A 97 -1.39 6.11 28.89
CA PRO A 97 -1.19 4.86 28.16
C PRO A 97 -2.45 3.99 28.23
N LEU A 98 -2.92 3.54 27.06
CA LEU A 98 -4.06 2.64 26.95
C LEU A 98 -3.66 1.20 27.29
N PHE A 99 -4.59 0.48 27.92
CA PHE A 99 -4.47 -0.94 28.24
C PHE A 99 -3.22 -1.34 29.05
N LYS A 100 -2.58 -0.42 29.78
CA LYS A 100 -1.30 -0.67 30.47
C LYS A 100 -1.37 -1.86 31.43
N ASP A 101 -2.46 -1.95 32.18
CA ASP A 101 -2.63 -2.90 33.28
C ASP A 101 -3.55 -4.09 32.88
N TRP A 102 -3.74 -4.33 31.58
CA TRP A 102 -4.53 -5.46 31.07
C TRP A 102 -3.71 -6.77 31.09
N PRO A 103 -4.30 -7.90 31.53
CA PRO A 103 -3.69 -9.21 31.34
C PRO A 103 -3.67 -9.60 29.86
N THR A 104 -2.85 -10.58 29.49
CA THR A 104 -2.87 -11.15 28.14
C THR A 104 -4.25 -11.73 27.82
N PRO A 105 -4.94 -11.25 26.77
CA PRO A 105 -6.25 -11.76 26.39
C PRO A 105 -6.12 -13.11 25.67
N ALA A 106 -7.21 -13.89 25.66
CA ALA A 106 -7.29 -15.09 24.81
C ALA A 106 -7.24 -14.76 23.31
N LEU A 107 -7.76 -13.60 22.92
CA LEU A 107 -7.69 -13.02 21.57
C LEU A 107 -7.93 -11.51 21.64
N ALA A 108 -7.11 -10.73 20.94
CA ALA A 108 -7.38 -9.35 20.58
C ALA A 108 -7.95 -9.30 19.14
N ILE A 109 -9.01 -8.53 18.94
CA ILE A 109 -9.62 -8.32 17.62
C ILE A 109 -9.54 -6.83 17.29
N VAL A 110 -8.84 -6.49 16.20
CA VAL A 110 -8.80 -5.12 15.68
C VAL A 110 -9.84 -5.00 14.56
N LEU A 111 -10.76 -4.05 14.70
CA LEU A 111 -11.75 -3.73 13.69
C LEU A 111 -11.50 -2.33 13.14
N THR A 112 -11.40 -2.20 11.82
CA THR A 112 -11.31 -0.91 11.11
C THR A 112 -12.41 -0.79 10.05
N GLY A 113 -12.61 0.39 9.48
CA GLY A 113 -13.58 0.62 8.42
C GLY A 113 -13.69 2.10 8.09
N GLU A 114 -14.40 2.43 7.01
CA GLU A 114 -14.66 3.79 6.53
C GLU A 114 -13.40 4.67 6.43
N ARG A 115 -12.27 4.03 6.09
CA ARG A 115 -10.95 4.68 6.02
C ARG A 115 -10.82 5.67 4.88
N HIS A 116 -11.73 5.64 3.89
CA HIS A 116 -11.96 6.68 2.87
C HIS A 116 -10.72 7.17 2.08
N GLY A 117 -9.61 6.44 2.09
CA GLY A 117 -8.34 6.81 1.49
C GLY A 117 -7.47 7.75 2.34
N TYR A 118 -7.68 7.81 3.66
CA TYR A 118 -6.78 8.47 4.61
C TYR A 118 -5.56 7.56 4.88
N LEU A 119 -4.52 7.75 4.06
CA LEU A 119 -3.23 7.06 4.21
C LEU A 119 -2.35 7.72 5.27
N GLU A 120 -2.29 9.05 5.26
CA GLU A 120 -1.50 9.86 6.20
C GLU A 120 -2.34 10.34 7.39
N PRO A 121 -1.70 10.64 8.53
CA PRO A 121 -2.33 11.39 9.63
C PRO A 121 -2.82 12.78 9.17
N CYS A 122 -3.64 13.43 9.99
CA CYS A 122 -3.98 14.83 9.76
C CYS A 122 -2.75 15.74 9.86
N GLY A 123 -2.63 16.75 8.98
CA GLY A 123 -1.51 17.69 8.94
C GLY A 123 -1.45 18.71 10.08
N CYS A 124 -2.01 18.39 11.25
CA CYS A 124 -1.96 19.22 12.44
C CYS A 124 -0.53 19.28 13.00
N THR A 125 -0.14 20.40 13.62
CA THR A 125 1.22 20.60 14.16
C THR A 125 1.49 19.78 15.42
N GLN A 126 0.45 19.40 16.16
CA GLN A 126 0.50 18.55 17.35
C GLN A 126 -0.74 17.64 17.37
N ASN A 127 -0.67 16.53 18.11
CA ASN A 127 -1.77 15.58 18.30
C ASN A 127 -2.39 15.08 16.98
N GLN A 128 -1.53 14.68 16.03
CA GLN A 128 -1.97 14.08 14.77
C GLN A 128 -2.70 12.76 15.03
N THR A 129 -3.76 12.51 14.26
CA THR A 129 -4.64 11.33 14.40
C THR A 129 -4.81 10.59 13.09
N GLY A 130 -4.96 9.28 13.16
CA GLY A 130 -5.24 8.42 12.01
C GLY A 130 -4.03 8.17 11.11
N GLY A 131 -4.29 7.76 9.87
CA GLY A 131 -3.27 7.28 8.95
C GLY A 131 -2.84 5.84 9.20
N VAL A 132 -2.21 5.25 8.19
CA VAL A 132 -1.70 3.87 8.18
C VAL A 132 -0.57 3.69 9.20
N SER A 133 0.29 4.69 9.36
CA SER A 133 1.46 4.64 10.24
C SER A 133 1.09 4.53 11.73
N LEU A 134 0.12 5.30 12.21
CA LEU A 134 -0.38 5.19 13.59
C LEU A 134 -1.16 3.89 13.81
N LEU A 135 -1.86 3.39 12.79
CA LEU A 135 -2.50 2.07 12.84
C LEU A 135 -1.45 0.94 12.94
N ALA A 136 -0.42 0.95 12.10
CA ALA A 136 0.67 -0.02 12.17
C ALA A 136 1.42 0.03 13.51
N ASN A 137 1.56 1.22 14.11
CA ASN A 137 2.13 1.36 15.45
C ASN A 137 1.24 0.73 16.55
N LEU A 138 -0.09 0.76 16.41
CA LEU A 138 -0.99 0.00 17.29
C LEU A 138 -0.77 -1.51 17.16
N PHE A 139 -0.61 -2.04 15.94
CA PHE A 139 -0.27 -3.46 15.75
C PHE A 139 1.06 -3.82 16.40
N GLN A 140 2.11 -3.02 16.19
CA GLN A 140 3.41 -3.22 16.85
C GLN A 140 3.26 -3.25 18.39
N GLN A 141 2.52 -2.31 18.98
CA GLN A 141 2.26 -2.29 20.43
C GLN A 141 1.48 -3.50 20.96
N ILE A 142 0.71 -4.20 20.10
CA ILE A 142 0.00 -5.43 20.46
C ILE A 142 0.94 -6.64 20.32
N GLU A 143 1.76 -6.69 19.26
CA GLU A 143 2.79 -7.71 19.06
C GLU A 143 3.88 -7.67 20.14
N ASP A 144 4.33 -6.47 20.54
CA ASP A 144 5.31 -6.23 21.62
C ASP A 144 4.84 -6.75 23.00
N ARG A 145 3.52 -6.93 23.17
CA ARG A 145 2.91 -7.51 24.39
C ARG A 145 2.68 -9.01 24.29
N ASN A 146 3.07 -9.64 23.18
CA ASN A 146 2.77 -11.02 22.82
C ASN A 146 1.26 -11.38 22.89
N TRP A 147 0.39 -10.41 22.57
CA TRP A 147 -1.05 -10.68 22.54
C TRP A 147 -1.43 -11.40 21.24
N PRO A 148 -2.18 -12.52 21.31
CA PRO A 148 -2.73 -13.14 20.10
C PRO A 148 -3.71 -12.17 19.45
N VAL A 149 -3.46 -11.78 18.20
CA VAL A 149 -4.24 -10.74 17.50
C VAL A 149 -4.74 -11.23 16.15
N THR A 150 -5.96 -10.83 15.81
CA THR A 150 -6.51 -10.92 14.46
C THR A 150 -7.17 -9.58 14.09
N ALA A 151 -7.34 -9.32 12.80
CA ALA A 151 -7.86 -8.04 12.33
C ALA A 151 -8.75 -8.17 11.09
N PHE A 152 -9.80 -7.35 11.07
CA PHE A 152 -10.75 -7.28 9.97
C PHE A 152 -11.08 -5.80 9.67
N ASP A 153 -11.16 -5.45 8.39
CA ASP A 153 -11.70 -4.16 7.96
C ASP A 153 -13.12 -4.34 7.41
N LEU A 154 -14.01 -3.40 7.71
CA LEU A 154 -15.44 -3.47 7.40
C LEU A 154 -15.80 -2.85 6.04
N GLY A 155 -14.82 -2.37 5.27
CA GLY A 155 -15.01 -1.73 3.96
C GLY A 155 -15.07 -0.20 4.04
N GLY A 156 -15.41 0.46 2.93
CA GLY A 156 -15.39 1.92 2.84
C GLY A 156 -13.96 2.48 2.80
N LEU A 157 -13.01 1.67 2.32
CA LEU A 157 -11.58 1.97 2.24
C LEU A 157 -11.28 3.16 1.33
N VAL A 158 -12.15 3.46 0.36
CA VAL A 158 -12.09 4.65 -0.50
C VAL A 158 -13.41 5.40 -0.57
N LYS A 159 -13.37 6.66 -1.04
CA LYS A 159 -14.56 7.52 -1.16
C LYS A 159 -15.05 7.76 -2.59
N ARG A 160 -14.26 7.43 -3.61
CA ARG A 160 -14.53 7.74 -5.03
C ARG A 160 -14.05 6.61 -5.93
N ASN A 161 -14.64 6.48 -7.12
CA ASN A 161 -14.06 5.69 -8.21
C ASN A 161 -13.25 6.63 -9.13
N ARG A 162 -11.91 6.56 -9.02
CA ARG A 162 -10.89 7.24 -9.87
C ARG A 162 -9.59 6.43 -9.77
N ARG A 163 -8.66 6.55 -10.73
CA ARG A 163 -7.34 5.86 -10.66
C ARG A 163 -6.59 6.14 -9.35
N GLN A 164 -6.63 7.38 -8.84
CA GLN A 164 -6.04 7.72 -7.54
C GLN A 164 -6.65 6.92 -6.37
N SER A 165 -7.95 6.61 -6.44
CA SER A 165 -8.63 5.82 -5.41
C SER A 165 -8.26 4.34 -5.51
N GLN A 166 -8.12 3.78 -6.72
CA GLN A 166 -7.59 2.43 -6.90
C GLN A 166 -6.16 2.31 -6.33
N ILE A 167 -5.27 3.26 -6.64
CA ILE A 167 -3.91 3.29 -6.05
C ILE A 167 -3.96 3.34 -4.51
N LYS A 168 -4.86 4.14 -3.93
CA LYS A 168 -5.05 4.18 -2.47
C LYS A 168 -5.58 2.86 -1.92
N TYR A 169 -6.48 2.19 -2.63
CA TYR A 169 -7.01 0.88 -2.24
C TYR A 169 -5.92 -0.19 -2.28
N GLU A 170 -5.17 -0.29 -3.37
CA GLU A 170 -3.98 -1.15 -3.52
C GLU A 170 -2.97 -0.90 -2.36
N THR A 171 -2.69 0.37 -2.05
CA THR A 171 -1.78 0.77 -0.95
C THR A 171 -2.32 0.36 0.43
N ILE A 172 -3.63 0.49 0.66
CA ILE A 172 -4.26 0.06 1.91
C ILE A 172 -4.18 -1.46 2.05
N LEU A 173 -4.48 -2.23 1.00
CA LEU A 173 -4.40 -3.68 1.02
C LEU A 173 -2.98 -4.18 1.27
N ALA A 174 -1.96 -3.52 0.69
CA ALA A 174 -0.56 -3.82 0.97
C ALA A 174 -0.23 -3.59 2.46
N ALA A 175 -0.61 -2.45 3.04
CA ALA A 175 -0.41 -2.20 4.46
C ALA A 175 -1.19 -3.16 5.37
N MET A 176 -2.38 -3.61 4.95
CA MET A 176 -3.18 -4.61 5.67
C MET A 176 -2.55 -6.00 5.64
N LYS A 177 -1.90 -6.37 4.53
CA LYS A 177 -1.05 -7.57 4.44
C LYS A 177 0.12 -7.50 5.42
N ASP A 178 0.81 -6.36 5.49
CA ASP A 178 1.95 -6.19 6.41
C ASP A 178 1.50 -6.24 7.89
N MET A 179 0.30 -5.71 8.18
CA MET A 179 -0.37 -5.82 9.49
C MET A 179 -1.14 -7.15 9.69
N LYS A 180 -1.01 -8.13 8.78
CA LYS A 180 -1.59 -9.49 8.88
C LYS A 180 -3.12 -9.51 9.11
N TYR A 181 -3.86 -8.65 8.42
CA TYR A 181 -5.33 -8.68 8.44
C TYR A 181 -5.85 -10.00 7.87
N ALA A 182 -6.81 -10.62 8.56
CA ALA A 182 -7.45 -11.85 8.14
C ALA A 182 -8.45 -11.63 6.99
N GLY A 183 -9.10 -10.46 6.94
CA GLY A 183 -10.00 -10.14 5.84
C GLY A 183 -10.47 -8.69 5.78
N VAL A 184 -11.16 -8.37 4.69
CA VAL A 184 -11.74 -7.05 4.41
C VAL A 184 -13.11 -7.16 3.74
N GLY A 185 -14.09 -6.46 4.29
CA GLY A 185 -15.42 -6.33 3.69
C GLY A 185 -15.40 -5.49 2.41
N LEU A 186 -16.19 -5.87 1.41
CA LEU A 186 -16.34 -5.09 0.18
C LEU A 186 -17.46 -4.05 0.32
N GLY A 187 -17.10 -2.77 0.40
CA GLY A 187 -18.04 -1.66 0.47
C GLY A 187 -18.54 -1.20 -0.91
N PRO A 188 -19.66 -0.45 -0.98
CA PRO A 188 -20.22 0.07 -2.24
C PRO A 188 -19.25 0.95 -3.05
N GLN A 189 -18.27 1.58 -2.40
CA GLN A 189 -17.28 2.44 -3.03
C GLN A 189 -16.20 1.62 -3.74
N GLU A 190 -15.79 0.50 -3.15
CA GLU A 190 -14.86 -0.46 -3.74
C GLU A 190 -15.52 -1.18 -4.92
N LEU A 191 -16.75 -1.68 -4.77
CA LEU A 191 -17.47 -2.44 -5.82
C LEU A 191 -17.63 -1.69 -7.13
N ARG A 192 -17.58 -0.36 -7.09
CA ARG A 192 -17.65 0.50 -8.28
C ARG A 192 -16.40 0.48 -9.15
N PHE A 193 -15.29 -0.11 -8.70
CA PHE A 193 -14.07 -0.23 -9.50
C PHE A 193 -14.22 -1.18 -10.68
N GLY A 194 -15.08 -2.21 -10.58
CA GLY A 194 -15.18 -3.32 -11.52
C GLY A 194 -14.85 -4.66 -10.87
N ALA A 195 -15.21 -5.78 -11.51
CA ALA A 195 -14.89 -7.12 -11.02
C ALA A 195 -13.41 -7.50 -11.25
N ASP A 196 -12.81 -6.93 -12.29
CA ASP A 196 -11.43 -7.09 -12.73
C ASP A 196 -10.41 -6.81 -11.62
N ILE A 197 -10.57 -5.70 -10.89
CA ILE A 197 -9.64 -5.35 -9.81
C ILE A 197 -9.70 -6.36 -8.66
N PHE A 198 -10.87 -6.94 -8.40
CA PHE A 198 -11.00 -7.96 -7.37
C PHE A 198 -10.35 -9.26 -7.84
N LEU A 199 -10.61 -9.71 -9.06
CA LEU A 199 -9.94 -10.90 -9.62
C LEU A 199 -8.41 -10.75 -9.66
N GLN A 200 -7.89 -9.54 -9.92
CA GLN A 200 -6.45 -9.26 -9.91
C GLN A 200 -5.84 -9.26 -8.49
N LEU A 201 -6.54 -8.71 -7.50
CA LEU A 201 -6.02 -8.53 -6.14
C LEU A 201 -6.42 -9.65 -5.17
N HIS A 202 -7.36 -10.50 -5.56
CA HIS A 202 -7.88 -11.59 -4.73
C HIS A 202 -6.85 -12.69 -4.55
N ASN A 203 -6.75 -13.16 -3.30
CA ASN A 203 -5.93 -14.30 -2.92
C ASN A 203 -6.85 -15.34 -2.25
N PRO A 204 -7.37 -16.32 -3.01
CA PRO A 204 -8.43 -17.21 -2.53
C PRO A 204 -7.99 -18.11 -1.39
N GLU A 205 -6.74 -18.61 -1.43
CA GLU A 205 -6.18 -19.44 -0.36
C GLU A 205 -4.79 -18.95 0.06
N PRO A 206 -4.70 -18.15 1.14
CA PRO A 206 -3.42 -17.72 1.70
C PRO A 206 -2.63 -18.89 2.30
N LYS A 207 -1.69 -19.46 1.53
CA LYS A 207 -0.76 -20.51 1.99
C LYS A 207 0.17 -20.07 3.13
N SER A 208 0.20 -18.79 3.48
CA SER A 208 0.96 -18.22 4.58
C SER A 208 0.27 -16.95 5.13
N PRO A 209 0.48 -16.60 6.41
CA PRO A 209 -0.20 -15.47 7.06
C PRO A 209 0.21 -14.07 6.53
N ASN A 210 1.26 -13.98 5.72
CA ASN A 210 1.80 -12.71 5.20
C ASN A 210 1.32 -12.47 3.77
N THR A 211 0.01 -12.43 3.57
CA THR A 211 -0.66 -12.38 2.25
C THR A 211 -1.73 -11.29 2.22
N THR A 212 -2.23 -10.95 1.03
CA THR A 212 -3.33 -9.98 0.87
C THR A 212 -4.55 -10.47 1.64
N PRO A 213 -5.21 -9.62 2.46
CA PRO A 213 -6.38 -10.03 3.24
C PRO A 213 -7.50 -10.55 2.34
N THR A 214 -8.16 -11.62 2.76
CA THR A 214 -9.27 -12.23 2.00
C THR A 214 -10.44 -11.26 1.89
N PHE A 215 -11.00 -11.13 0.68
CA PHE A 215 -12.21 -10.33 0.44
C PHE A 215 -13.43 -11.07 1.00
N LEU A 216 -14.18 -10.41 1.88
CA LEU A 216 -15.32 -10.98 2.60
C LEU A 216 -16.63 -10.37 2.08
N ALA A 217 -17.50 -11.22 1.55
CA ALA A 217 -18.86 -10.85 1.18
C ALA A 217 -19.76 -12.10 1.20
N ALA A 218 -20.89 -12.02 1.92
CA ALA A 218 -21.90 -13.09 1.97
C ALA A 218 -23.14 -12.78 1.11
N ASN A 219 -23.26 -11.54 0.62
CA ASN A 219 -24.42 -10.99 -0.08
C ASN A 219 -24.07 -10.41 -1.47
N ILE A 220 -22.91 -10.78 -2.02
CA ILE A 220 -22.42 -10.32 -3.32
C ILE A 220 -22.15 -11.54 -4.19
N LEU A 221 -22.72 -11.53 -5.39
CA LEU A 221 -22.44 -12.51 -6.44
C LEU A 221 -21.71 -11.78 -7.56
N ILE A 222 -20.52 -12.25 -7.92
CA ILE A 222 -19.81 -11.82 -9.12
C ILE A 222 -20.29 -12.72 -10.26
N LEU A 223 -20.76 -12.10 -11.34
CA LEU A 223 -21.12 -12.78 -12.59
C LEU A 223 -19.96 -12.61 -13.58
N ASP A 224 -19.72 -13.66 -14.36
CA ASP A 224 -18.77 -13.72 -15.49
C ASP A 224 -19.48 -13.28 -16.79
#